data_AF-A0AB37KDM5-F1
#
_entry.id   AF-A0AB37KDM5-F1
#
_cell.length_a   1.000
_cell.length_b   1.000
_cell.length_c   1.000
_cell.angle_alpha   90.00
_cell.angle_beta   90.00
_cell.angle_gamma   90.00
#
_symmetry.space_group_name_H-M   'P 1'
#
loop_
_entity.id
_entity.type
_entity.pdbx_description
1 polymer ?
#
loop_
_entity_poly.entity_id
_entity_poly.type
_entity_poly.pdbx_seq_one_letter_code
_entity_poly.pdbx_strand_id
1 'polypeptide(L)'
;MEFLLEIILELVLEGTSELIKSKKASLWVRIPAACLFLAIYIGIAALFLFIAVKLWKTLLPLSLIMLSFICIFTLYLIYFIRCFIKTHA
;
A
#
# COMPACT_ATOMS: atom_id res chain seq x y z
N MET A 1 0.46 -16.79 -11.06
CA MET A 1 -0.25 -16.18 -9.91
C MET A 1 0.50 -14.96 -9.39
N GLU A 2 1.84 -14.99 -9.30
CA GLU A 2 2.68 -13.84 -8.92
C GLU A 2 2.56 -12.65 -9.89
N PHE A 3 2.55 -12.89 -11.20
CA PHE A 3 2.41 -11.85 -12.24
C PHE A 3 1.09 -11.05 -12.18
N LEU A 4 -0.01 -11.70 -11.74
CA LEU A 4 -1.31 -11.03 -11.57
C LEU A 4 -1.31 -10.11 -10.35
N LEU A 5 -0.65 -10.53 -9.27
CA LEU A 5 -0.49 -9.72 -8.07
C LEU A 5 0.38 -8.49 -8.33
N GLU A 6 1.44 -8.67 -9.11
CA GLU A 6 2.35 -7.61 -9.54
C GLU A 6 1.63 -6.58 -10.41
N ILE A 7 0.85 -7.01 -11.42
CA ILE A 7 0.02 -6.10 -12.22
C ILE A 7 -1.04 -5.38 -11.39
N ILE A 8 -1.71 -6.06 -10.47
CA ILE A 8 -2.72 -5.43 -9.61
C ILE A 8 -2.07 -4.39 -8.70
N LEU A 9 -0.91 -4.72 -8.11
CA LEU A 9 -0.14 -3.78 -7.31
C LEU A 9 0.32 -2.60 -8.14
N GLU A 10 0.88 -2.82 -9.32
CA GLU A 10 1.36 -1.77 -10.21
C GLU A 10 0.20 -0.87 -10.66
N LEU A 11 -0.92 -1.44 -11.10
CA LEU A 11 -2.11 -0.68 -11.50
C LEU A 11 -2.71 0.12 -10.34
N VAL A 12 -2.71 -0.43 -9.13
CA VAL A 12 -3.20 0.25 -7.92
C VAL A 12 -2.21 1.33 -7.48
N LEU A 13 -0.91 1.06 -7.47
CA LEU A 13 0.12 2.02 -7.07
C LEU A 13 0.22 3.18 -8.08
N GLU A 14 0.32 2.86 -9.36
CA GLU A 14 0.48 3.82 -10.45
C GLU A 14 -0.82 4.59 -10.65
N GLY A 15 -1.96 3.90 -10.72
CA GLY A 15 -3.28 4.50 -10.87
C GLY A 15 -3.64 5.45 -9.72
N THR A 16 -3.33 5.10 -8.47
CA THR A 16 -3.62 5.99 -7.33
C THR A 16 -2.64 7.17 -7.28
N SER A 17 -1.39 6.99 -7.72
CA SER A 17 -0.41 8.07 -7.80
C SER A 17 -0.75 9.12 -8.88
N GLU A 18 -1.24 8.67 -10.04
CA GLU A 18 -1.69 9.54 -11.12
C GLU A 18 -2.98 10.29 -10.72
N LEU A 19 -3.91 9.61 -10.07
CA LEU A 19 -5.16 10.21 -9.56
C LEU A 19 -4.89 11.34 -8.57
N ILE A 20 -3.88 11.18 -7.71
CA ILE A 20 -3.52 12.19 -6.71
C ILE A 20 -2.83 13.39 -7.35
N LYS A 21 -1.88 13.15 -8.26
CA LYS A 21 -1.16 14.22 -8.99
C LYS A 21 -2.07 15.01 -9.93
N SER A 22 -3.08 14.37 -10.50
CA SER A 22 -3.97 14.99 -11.47
C SER A 22 -4.91 16.00 -10.81
N LYS A 23 -4.54 17.30 -10.80
CA LYS A 23 -5.38 18.42 -10.32
C LYS A 23 -6.78 18.49 -10.95
N LYS A 24 -7.04 17.78 -12.06
CA LYS A 24 -8.33 17.72 -12.76
C LYS A 24 -9.40 16.91 -12.03
N ALA A 25 -9.04 15.93 -11.20
CA ALA A 25 -10.04 15.12 -10.51
C ALA A 25 -10.65 15.90 -9.33
N SER A 26 -11.98 15.87 -9.17
CA SER A 26 -12.64 16.54 -8.04
C SER A 26 -12.12 16.02 -6.70
N LEU A 27 -11.89 16.92 -5.75
CA LEU A 27 -11.53 16.62 -4.35
C LEU A 27 -12.47 15.56 -3.73
N TRP A 28 -13.74 15.61 -4.10
CA TRP A 28 -14.80 14.68 -3.68
C TRP A 28 -14.62 13.23 -4.17
N VAL A 29 -13.80 12.99 -5.20
CA VAL A 29 -13.47 11.66 -5.70
C VAL A 29 -12.11 11.20 -5.18
N ARG A 30 -11.16 12.13 -5.00
CA ARG A 30 -9.82 11.80 -4.48
C ARG A 30 -9.82 11.39 -3.01
N ILE A 31 -10.61 12.04 -2.16
CA ILE A 31 -10.66 11.71 -0.72
C ILE A 31 -11.21 10.29 -0.50
N PRO A 32 -12.36 9.89 -1.08
CA PRO A 32 -12.85 8.52 -0.95
C PRO A 32 -11.88 7.49 -1.56
N ALA A 33 -11.27 7.79 -2.71
CA ALA A 33 -10.29 6.89 -3.33
C ALA A 33 -9.05 6.71 -2.45
N ALA A 34 -8.53 7.78 -1.85
CA ALA A 34 -7.40 7.72 -0.91
C ALA A 34 -7.76 6.95 0.37
N CYS A 35 -8.97 7.15 0.92
CA CYS A 35 -9.47 6.36 2.06
C CYS A 35 -9.62 4.88 1.71
N LEU A 36 -10.14 4.55 0.52
CA LEU A 36 -10.29 3.17 0.07
C LEU A 36 -8.92 2.51 -0.10
N PHE A 37 -7.97 3.22 -0.71
CA PHE A 37 -6.58 2.77 -0.84
C PHE A 37 -5.95 2.52 0.54
N LEU A 38 -6.12 3.45 1.48
CA LEU A 38 -5.61 3.31 2.84
C LEU A 38 -6.20 2.10 3.56
N ALA A 39 -7.51 1.84 3.40
CA ALA A 39 -8.18 0.70 4.00
C ALA A 39 -7.69 -0.64 3.43
N ILE A 40 -7.57 -0.75 2.10
CA ILE A 40 -7.00 -1.92 1.43
C ILE A 40 -5.56 -2.14 1.89
N TYR A 41 -4.79 -1.07 1.96
CA TYR A 41 -3.41 -1.11 2.40
C TYR A 41 -3.25 -1.63 3.83
N ILE A 42 -4.04 -1.10 4.79
CA ILE A 42 -4.04 -1.57 6.18
C ILE A 42 -4.44 -3.05 6.26
N GLY A 43 -5.43 -3.47 5.47
CA GLY A 43 -5.87 -4.86 5.40
C GLY A 43 -4.75 -5.80 4.95
N ILE A 44 -4.03 -5.44 3.88
CA ILE A 44 -2.88 -6.21 3.37
C ILE A 44 -1.78 -6.25 4.44
N ALA A 45 -1.41 -5.10 5.01
CA ALA A 45 -0.36 -5.04 6.04
C ALA A 45 -0.68 -5.92 7.27
N ALA A 46 -1.94 -5.92 7.72
CA ALA A 46 -2.39 -6.74 8.84
C ALA A 46 -2.33 -8.24 8.52
N LEU A 47 -2.70 -8.65 7.29
CA LEU A 47 -2.59 -10.04 6.84
C LEU A 47 -1.12 -10.51 6.82
N PHE A 48 -0.23 -9.70 6.27
CA PHE A 48 1.21 -10.00 6.26
C PHE A 48 1.80 -10.09 7.67
N LEU A 49 1.41 -9.19 8.58
CA LEU A 49 1.80 -9.22 9.99
C LEU A 49 1.31 -10.49 10.69
N PHE A 50 0.05 -10.86 10.48
CA PHE A 50 -0.54 -12.06 11.07
C PHE A 50 0.18 -13.34 10.60
N ILE A 51 0.46 -13.43 9.31
CA ILE A 51 1.22 -14.53 8.71
C ILE A 51 2.64 -14.57 9.27
N ALA A 52 3.33 -13.42 9.37
CA ALA A 52 4.68 -13.33 9.92
C ALA A 52 4.74 -13.79 11.38
N VAL A 53 3.81 -13.36 12.23
CA VAL A 53 3.75 -13.79 13.65
C VAL A 53 3.49 -15.30 13.75
N LYS A 54 2.61 -15.84 12.91
CA LYS A 54 2.32 -17.28 12.90
C LYS A 54 3.52 -18.11 12.44
N LEU A 55 4.29 -17.61 11.48
CA LEU A 55 5.48 -18.27 10.94
C LEU A 55 6.74 -18.07 11.78
N TRP A 56 6.77 -17.10 12.69
CA TRP A 56 7.93 -16.75 13.51
C TRP A 56 8.55 -17.95 14.24
N LYS A 57 7.72 -18.87 14.74
CA LYS A 57 8.18 -20.06 15.46
C LYS A 57 8.66 -21.21 14.58
N THR A 58 8.33 -21.19 13.29
CA THR A 58 8.55 -22.33 12.37
C THR A 58 9.58 -22.02 11.29
N LEU A 59 9.53 -20.80 10.75
CA LEU A 59 10.33 -20.36 9.60
C LEU A 59 10.77 -18.91 9.80
N LEU A 60 11.79 -18.74 10.65
CA LEU A 60 12.45 -17.46 10.92
C LEU A 60 12.87 -16.67 9.65
N PRO A 61 13.57 -17.27 8.66
CA PRO A 61 13.99 -16.52 7.48
C PRO A 61 12.81 -16.05 6.61
N LEU A 62 11.73 -16.85 6.53
CA LEU A 62 10.53 -16.46 5.80
C LEU A 62 9.80 -15.30 6.49
N SER A 63 9.77 -15.30 7.83
CA SER A 63 9.19 -14.20 8.61
C SER A 63 9.96 -12.89 8.43
N LEU A 64 11.29 -12.95 8.33
CA LEU A 64 12.15 -11.79 8.09
C LEU A 64 11.93 -11.18 6.70
N ILE A 65 11.75 -12.03 5.68
CA ILE A 65 11.40 -11.58 4.32
C ILE A 65 10.04 -10.86 4.34
N MET A 66 9.03 -11.44 4.99
CA MET A 66 7.71 -10.81 5.12
C MET A 66 7.77 -9.48 5.88
N LEU A 67 8.61 -9.38 6.91
CA LEU A 67 8.84 -8.14 7.65
C LEU A 67 9.49 -7.07 6.77
N SER A 68 10.45 -7.46 5.91
CA SER A 68 11.09 -6.56 4.95
C SER A 68 10.09 -5.99 3.94
N PHE A 69 9.17 -6.83 3.44
CA PHE A 69 8.07 -6.37 2.59
C PHE A 69 7.18 -5.35 3.32
N ILE A 70 6.80 -5.60 4.57
CA ILE A 70 6.01 -4.64 5.37
C ILE A 70 6.74 -3.29 5.51
N CYS A 71 8.06 -3.30 5.70
CA CYS A 71 8.86 -2.07 5.77
C CYS A 71 8.85 -1.27 4.46
N ILE A 72 9.08 -1.93 3.32
CA ILE A 72 9.06 -1.28 1.99
C ILE A 72 7.67 -0.71 1.71
N PHE A 73 6.62 -1.49 2.00
CA PHE A 73 5.24 -1.05 1.87
C PHE A 73 4.99 0.20 2.74
N THR A 74 5.46 0.22 3.99
CA THR A 74 5.25 1.34 4.93
C THR A 74 5.91 2.62 4.44
N LEU A 75 7.11 2.52 3.86
CA LEU A 75 7.78 3.65 3.22
C LEU A 75 6.96 4.19 2.05
N TYR A 76 6.38 3.31 1.24
CA TYR A 76 5.50 3.71 0.15
C TYR A 76 4.25 4.45 0.67
N LEU A 77 3.62 3.97 1.74
CA LEU A 77 2.47 4.65 2.36
C LEU A 77 2.83 6.06 2.83
N ILE A 78 4.00 6.22 3.47
CA ILE A 78 4.47 7.53 3.93
C ILE A 78 4.70 8.46 2.74
N TYR A 79 5.31 7.96 1.66
CA TYR A 79 5.48 8.72 0.42
C TYR A 79 4.14 9.15 -0.17
N PHE A 80 3.17 8.24 -0.23
CA PHE A 80 1.82 8.48 -0.72
C PHE A 80 1.11 9.57 0.09
N ILE A 81 1.11 9.47 1.43
CA ILE A 81 0.52 10.47 2.32
C ILE A 81 1.18 11.84 2.14
N ARG A 82 2.51 11.90 2.03
CA ARG A 82 3.23 13.16 1.75
C ARG A 82 2.82 13.77 0.40
N CYS A 83 2.68 12.94 -0.63
CA CYS A 83 2.25 13.38 -1.96
C CYS A 83 0.82 13.91 -1.93
N PHE A 84 -0.07 13.22 -1.22
CA PHE A 84 -1.45 13.63 -1.01
C PHE A 84 -1.54 14.98 -0.28
N ILE A 85 -0.86 15.13 0.86
CA ILE A 85 -0.83 16.39 1.63
C ILE A 85 -0.28 17.53 0.77
N LYS A 86 0.83 17.32 0.04
CA LYS A 86 1.42 18.36 -0.84
C LYS A 86 0.50 18.80 -1.97
N THR A 87 -0.41 17.94 -2.41
CA THR A 87 -1.33 18.24 -3.51
C THR A 87 -2.63 18.89 -3.03
N HIS A 88 -2.92 18.80 -1.73
CA HIS A 88 -4.17 19.26 -1.10
C HIS A 88 -3.99 20.38 -0.06
N ALA A 89 -2.75 20.69 0.36
CA ALA A 89 -2.38 21.91 1.09
C ALA A 89 -2.12 23.07 0.11
#